data_AF-A0A5R2MXQ5-F1
#
_entry.id   AF-A0A5R2MXQ5-F1
#
_cell.length_a   1.000
_cell.length_b   1.000
_cell.length_c   1.000
_cell.angle_alpha   90.00
_cell.angle_beta   90.00
_cell.angle_gamma   90.00
#
_symmetry.space_group_name_H-M   'P 1'
#
loop_
_entity.id
_entity.type
_entity.pdbx_description
1 polymer ?
#
loop_
_entity_poly.entity_id
_entity_poly.type
_entity_poly.pdbx_seq_one_letter_code
_entity_poly.pdbx_strand_id
1 'polypeptide(L)' 'MADADDVLSAEADDHFHDECDVFGIFGRQDAAAIVTLGLHALQHRGQEAAGIVSYDGTQFHVERHVGLIGDTFTK' A
#
# COMPACT_ATOMS: atom_id res chain seq x y z
N MET A 1 11.55 34.46 -26.39
CA MET A 1 11.09 35.25 -25.24
C MET A 1 10.15 34.32 -24.49
N ALA A 2 10.72 33.49 -23.61
CA ALA A 2 9.97 32.47 -22.88
C ALA A 2 9.22 33.18 -21.75
N ASP A 3 7.90 32.98 -21.71
CA ASP A 3 7.02 33.48 -20.66
C ASP A 3 7.45 32.91 -19.31
N ALA A 4 7.51 33.79 -18.30
CA ALA A 4 7.98 33.48 -16.95
C ALA A 4 7.03 32.56 -16.17
N ASP A 5 5.93 32.11 -16.78
CA ASP A 5 4.98 31.16 -16.22
C ASP A 5 5.39 29.68 -16.41
N ASP A 6 6.35 29.37 -17.30
CA ASP A 6 6.81 27.99 -17.57
C ASP A 6 7.79 27.44 -16.50
N VAL A 7 8.32 28.32 -15.63
CA VAL A 7 9.37 27.96 -14.66
C VAL A 7 8.81 27.49 -13.32
N LEU A 8 7.48 27.59 -13.11
CA LEU A 8 6.81 27.23 -11.85
C LEU A 8 6.08 25.87 -11.88
N SER A 9 6.22 25.08 -12.94
CA SER A 9 5.56 23.77 -13.08
C SER A 9 6.47 22.56 -12.78
N ALA A 10 7.69 22.78 -12.31
CA ALA A 10 8.66 21.70 -12.07
C ALA A 10 8.67 21.15 -10.63
N GLU A 11 7.67 21.48 -9.81
CA GLU A 11 7.31 20.64 -8.66
C GLU A 11 6.57 19.44 -9.27
N ALA A 12 7.33 18.42 -9.68
CA ALA A 12 6.74 17.16 -10.13
C ALA A 12 5.74 16.71 -9.08
N ASP A 13 4.48 16.56 -9.51
CA ASP A 13 3.34 16.16 -8.69
C ASP A 13 3.68 14.88 -7.89
N ASP A 14 4.14 15.04 -6.65
CA ASP A 14 4.54 13.98 -5.71
C ASP A 14 3.31 13.33 -5.07
N HIS A 15 2.29 13.10 -5.90
CA HIS A 15 1.03 12.51 -5.46
C HIS A 15 0.82 11.19 -6.17
N PHE A 16 0.29 10.20 -5.43
CA PHE A 16 -0.06 8.91 -6.01
C PHE A 16 -1.16 9.14 -7.06
N HIS A 17 -0.80 8.99 -8.33
CA HIS A 17 -1.75 9.09 -9.45
C HIS A 17 -2.66 7.88 -9.56
N ASP A 18 -2.21 6.75 -9.01
CA ASP A 18 -2.97 5.52 -8.90
C ASP A 18 -3.56 5.41 -7.49
N GLU A 19 -4.84 5.09 -7.41
CA GLU A 19 -5.51 4.72 -6.16
C GLU A 19 -4.73 3.53 -5.55
N CYS A 20 -3.85 3.82 -4.60
CA CYS A 20 -3.04 2.86 -3.84
C CYS A 20 -2.95 3.33 -2.38
N ASP A 21 -2.94 2.36 -1.46
CA ASP A 21 -2.89 2.59 -0.01
C ASP A 21 -1.77 1.82 0.67
N VAL A 22 -1.34 2.32 1.82
CA VAL A 22 -0.35 1.65 2.68
C VAL A 22 -0.87 1.59 4.12
N PHE A 23 -0.76 0.41 4.74
CA PHE A 23 -1.13 0.18 6.13
C PHE A 23 -0.05 -0.65 6.84
N GLY A 24 0.27 -0.31 8.09
CA GLY A 24 1.35 -0.96 8.84
C GLY A 24 1.12 -0.96 10.35
N ILE A 25 1.61 -2.02 11.01
CA ILE A 25 1.55 -2.20 12.48
C ILE A 25 2.88 -2.70 12.99
N PHE A 26 3.29 -2.20 14.16
CA PHE A 26 4.53 -2.55 14.82
C PHE A 26 4.29 -2.95 16.28
N GLY A 27 5.17 -3.81 16.81
CA GLY A 27 5.17 -4.20 18.23
C GLY A 27 4.06 -5.18 18.63
N ARG A 28 3.48 -5.91 17.67
CA ARG A 28 2.41 -6.88 17.92
C ARG A 28 2.68 -8.22 17.22
N GLN A 29 2.32 -9.31 17.89
CA GLN A 29 2.50 -10.66 17.37
C GLN A 29 1.47 -11.01 16.28
N ASP A 30 0.31 -10.33 16.29
CA ASP A 30 -0.77 -10.45 15.30
C ASP A 30 -0.74 -9.33 14.24
N ALA A 31 0.41 -8.66 14.07
CA ALA A 31 0.55 -7.51 13.17
C ALA A 31 0.10 -7.83 11.74
N ALA A 32 0.44 -9.01 11.21
CA ALA A 32 0.05 -9.42 9.86
C ALA A 32 -1.49 -9.50 9.70
N ALA A 33 -2.19 -10.11 10.66
CA ALA A 33 -3.64 -10.26 10.61
C ALA A 33 -4.36 -8.90 10.67
N ILE A 34 -3.87 -7.99 11.52
CA ILE A 34 -4.46 -6.65 11.60
C ILE A 34 -4.13 -5.84 10.33
N VAL A 35 -2.94 -6.01 9.74
CA VAL A 35 -2.61 -5.40 8.44
C VAL A 35 -3.57 -5.88 7.35
N THR A 36 -3.90 -7.17 7.29
CA THR A 36 -4.92 -7.70 6.37
C THR A 36 -6.27 -7.00 6.56
N LEU A 37 -6.73 -6.84 7.80
CA LEU A 37 -7.98 -6.14 8.10
C LEU A 37 -7.94 -4.64 7.73
N GLY A 38 -6.81 -3.99 7.98
CA GLY A 38 -6.58 -2.58 7.61
C GLY A 38 -6.62 -2.39 6.09
N LEU A 39 -5.90 -3.23 5.35
CA LEU A 39 -5.94 -3.22 3.89
C LEU A 39 -7.33 -3.53 3.34
N HIS A 40 -8.06 -4.45 3.97
CA HIS A 40 -9.46 -4.72 3.60
C HIS A 40 -10.35 -3.49 3.77
N ALA A 41 -10.17 -2.71 4.84
CA ALA A 41 -10.90 -1.45 5.05
C ALA A 41 -10.54 -0.39 3.99
N LEU A 42 -9.29 -0.40 3.51
CA LEU A 42 -8.75 0.52 2.51
C LEU A 42 -8.94 0.05 1.05
N GLN A 43 -9.52 -1.12 0.82
CA GLN A 43 -9.71 -1.72 -0.52
C GLN A 43 -10.44 -0.80 -1.52
N HIS A 44 -11.23 0.15 -1.05
CA HIS A 44 -11.91 1.12 -1.90
C HIS A 44 -10.94 2.06 -2.65
N ARG A 45 -9.69 2.17 -2.19
CA ARG A 45 -8.59 2.88 -2.84
C ARG A 45 -7.74 1.99 -3.73
N GLY A 46 -8.20 0.82 -4.19
CA GLY A 46 -7.42 0.01 -5.15
C GLY A 46 -7.78 -1.45 -5.06
N GLN A 47 -8.07 -2.09 -6.20
CA GLN A 47 -8.64 -3.45 -6.28
C GLN A 47 -7.84 -4.42 -7.17
N GLU A 48 -6.73 -3.94 -7.71
CA GLU A 48 -5.95 -4.67 -8.71
C GLU A 48 -5.05 -5.73 -8.07
N ALA A 49 -4.39 -5.39 -6.97
CA ALA A 49 -3.48 -6.27 -6.25
C ALA A 49 -3.21 -5.78 -4.83
N ALA A 50 -2.65 -6.64 -3.99
CA ALA A 50 -2.17 -6.28 -2.67
C ALA A 50 -0.97 -7.13 -2.24
N GLY A 51 -0.19 -6.60 -1.31
CA GLY A 51 0.95 -7.29 -0.72
C GLY A 51 1.10 -7.00 0.77
N ILE A 52 1.48 -8.03 1.52
CA ILE A 52 1.76 -7.94 2.96
C ILE A 52 3.17 -8.47 3.21
N VAL A 53 3.93 -7.74 4.01
CA VAL A 53 5.22 -8.18 4.55
C VAL A 53 5.16 -8.14 6.07
N SER A 54 5.55 -9.22 6.72
CA SER A 54 5.66 -9.32 8.18
C SER A 54 7.02 -9.84 8.61
N TYR A 55 7.38 -9.62 9.87
CA TYR A 55 8.65 -10.06 10.45
C TYR A 55 8.39 -10.78 11.77
N ASP A 56 8.93 -11.99 11.91
CA ASP A 56 8.71 -12.83 13.10
C ASP A 56 9.80 -12.71 14.17
N GLY A 57 10.75 -11.78 14.01
CA GLY A 57 11.93 -11.66 14.87
C GLY A 57 13.16 -12.38 14.32
N THR A 58 13.01 -13.17 13.26
CA THR A 58 14.12 -13.91 12.63
C THR A 58 14.15 -13.70 11.12
N GLN A 59 13.01 -13.74 10.45
CA GLN A 59 12.90 -13.64 9.00
C GLN A 59 11.67 -12.83 8.57
N PHE A 60 11.73 -12.32 7.35
CA PHE A 60 10.59 -11.67 6.70
C PHE A 60 9.73 -12.69 5.97
N HIS A 61 8.42 -12.54 6.09
CA HIS A 61 7.42 -13.27 5.33
C HIS A 61 6.78 -12.31 4.34
N VAL A 62 6.71 -12.71 3.07
CA VAL A 62 6.20 -11.88 1.98
C VAL A 62 5.08 -12.63 1.28
N GLU A 63 3.92 -11.99 1.17
CA GLU A 63 2.77 -12.52 0.45
C GLU A 63 2.21 -11.43 -0.48
N ARG A 64 1.94 -11.78 -1.74
CA ARG A 64 1.47 -10.85 -2.78
C ARG A 64 0.47 -11.56 -3.67
N HIS A 65 -0.66 -10.91 -3.91
CA HIS A 65 -1.75 -11.46 -4.70
C HIS A 65 -2.37 -10.40 -5.60
N VAL A 66 -2.93 -10.86 -6.72
CA VAL A 66 -3.78 -10.05 -7.60
C VAL A 66 -5.23 -10.22 -7.13
N GLY A 67 -6.02 -9.15 -7.16
CA GLY A 67 -7.42 -9.13 -6.75
C GLY A 67 -7.66 -8.68 -5.30
N LEU A 68 -8.84 -9.00 -4.78
CA LEU A 68 -9.35 -8.48 -3.50
C LEU A 68 -8.68 -9.15 -2.28
N ILE A 69 -8.52 -8.38 -1.21
CA ILE A 69 -7.92 -8.83 0.06
C ILE A 69 -8.70 -10.02 0.64
N GLY A 70 -10.03 -9.92 0.68
CA GLY A 70 -10.89 -10.95 1.29
C GLY A 70 -10.87 -12.30 0.58
N ASP A 71 -10.53 -12.31 -0.72
CA ASP A 71 -10.47 -13.54 -1.52
C ASP A 71 -9.09 -14.20 -1.48
N THR A 72 -8.03 -13.39 -1.29
CA THR A 72 -6.65 -13.82 -1.49
C THR A 72 -5.90 -14.13 -0.18
N PHE A 73 -6.17 -13.40 0.90
CA PHE A 73 -5.50 -13.58 2.20
C PHE A 73 -6.39 -14.37 3.18
N THR A 74 -6.62 -15.65 2.87
CA THR A 74 -7.56 -16.54 3.58
C THR A 74 -6.90 -17.52 4.58
N LYS A 75 -5.60 -17.35 4.84
CA LYS A 75 -4.80 -18.25 5.68
C LYS A 75 -4.71 -17.82 7.14
#